data_AF-A0A6L8FVI7-F1
#
_entry.id   AF-A0A6L8FVI7-F1
#
_cell.length_a   1.000
_cell.length_b   1.000
_cell.length_c   1.000
_cell.angle_alpha   90.00
_cell.angle_beta   90.00
_cell.angle_gamma   90.00
#
_symmetry.space_group_name_H-M   'P 1'
#
loop_
_entity.id
_entity.type
_entity.pdbx_description
1 polymer ?
#
loop_
_entity_poly.entity_id
_entity_poly.type
_entity_poly.pdbx_seq_one_letter_code
_entity_poly.pdbx_strand_id
1 'polypeptide(L)'
;APDADILSESAREQLETALETLEERELRIIRLYFGLDGNEALTLEEIGDMMNLTRERIRQLKERALSKLRHPSRHQVLKTLASGT
;
A
#
# COMPACT_ATOMS: atom_id res chain seq x y z
N ALA A 1 17.45 -4.70 -20.22
CA ALA A 1 16.33 -4.52 -21.17
C ALA A 1 15.46 -3.39 -20.65
N PRO A 2 15.02 -2.45 -21.50
CA PRO A 2 14.26 -1.26 -21.08
C PRO A 2 12.89 -1.59 -20.49
N ASP A 3 12.38 -2.80 -20.73
CA ASP A 3 11.06 -3.24 -20.26
C ASP A 3 10.99 -3.39 -18.73
N ALA A 4 12.10 -3.73 -18.07
CA ALA A 4 12.15 -3.91 -16.62
C ALA A 4 12.03 -2.58 -15.85
N ASP A 5 12.57 -1.49 -16.40
CA ASP A 5 12.49 -0.16 -15.81
C ASP A 5 11.08 0.45 -16.00
N ILE A 6 10.48 0.29 -17.18
CA ILE A 6 9.12 0.76 -17.47
C ILE A 6 8.07 0.02 -16.62
N LEU A 7 8.26 -1.29 -16.39
CA LEU A 7 7.44 -2.07 -15.45
C LEU A 7 7.57 -1.55 -14.01
N SER A 8 8.75 -1.05 -13.62
CA SER A 8 8.98 -0.51 -12.28
C SER A 8 8.30 0.86 -12.08
N GLU A 9 8.27 1.72 -13.10
CA GLU A 9 7.58 3.02 -13.03
C GLU A 9 6.06 2.85 -13.04
N SER A 10 5.54 2.00 -13.93
CA SER A 10 4.09 1.71 -13.98
C SER A 10 3.60 1.04 -12.69
N ALA A 11 4.39 0.16 -12.09
CA ALA A 11 4.06 -0.45 -10.80
C ALA A 11 4.07 0.57 -9.66
N ARG A 12 5.02 1.51 -9.66
CA ARG A 12 5.08 2.60 -8.68
C ARG A 12 3.90 3.55 -8.81
N GLU A 13 3.54 3.97 -10.02
CA GLU A 13 2.36 4.83 -10.23
C GLU A 13 1.07 4.14 -9.77
N GLN A 14 0.90 2.86 -10.08
CA GLN A 14 -0.27 2.09 -9.62
C GLN A 14 -0.31 1.98 -8.09
N LEU A 15 0.85 1.78 -7.45
CA LEU A 15 0.98 1.77 -6.00
C LEU A 15 0.60 3.13 -5.41
N GLU A 16 1.19 4.22 -5.89
CA GLU A 16 0.89 5.58 -5.41
C GLU A 16 -0.58 5.94 -5.61
N THR A 17 -1.15 5.66 -6.78
CA THR A 17 -2.57 5.96 -7.01
C THR A 17 -3.48 5.11 -6.11
N ALA A 18 -3.07 3.89 -5.73
CA ALA A 18 -3.82 3.07 -4.77
C ALA A 18 -3.67 3.62 -3.35
N LEU A 19 -2.48 4.07 -2.97
CA LEU A 19 -2.17 4.70 -1.70
C LEU A 19 -2.94 6.02 -1.50
N GLU A 20 -3.16 6.81 -2.56
CA GLU A 20 -4.00 8.03 -2.53
C GLU A 20 -5.46 7.76 -2.14
N THR A 21 -5.95 6.51 -2.26
CA THR A 21 -7.31 6.16 -1.83
C THR A 21 -7.44 5.89 -0.33
N LEU A 22 -6.31 5.81 0.37
CA LEU A 22 -6.25 5.59 1.80
C LEU A 22 -6.41 6.91 2.56
N GLU A 23 -6.98 6.83 3.75
CA GLU A 23 -6.95 7.97 4.67
C GLU A 23 -5.52 8.24 5.14
N GLU A 24 -5.15 9.48 5.47
CA GLU A 24 -3.78 9.85 5.87
C GLU A 24 -3.19 8.94 6.95
N ARG A 25 -4.01 8.52 7.92
CA ARG A 25 -3.60 7.60 8.99
C ARG A 25 -3.30 6.19 8.47
N GLU A 26 -4.11 5.69 7.55
CA GLU A 26 -3.94 4.37 6.93
C GLU A 26 -2.71 4.39 6.01
N LEU A 27 -2.57 5.44 5.19
CA LEU A 27 -1.43 5.69 4.33
C LEU A 27 -0.13 5.68 5.12
N ARG A 28 -0.09 6.42 6.24
CA ARG A 28 1.09 6.50 7.10
C ARG A 28 1.46 5.15 7.71
N ILE A 29 0.47 4.37 8.17
CA ILE A 29 0.71 3.02 8.69
C ILE A 29 1.27 2.11 7.59
N ILE A 30 0.72 2.16 6.38
CA ILE A 30 1.17 1.34 5.24
C ILE A 30 2.59 1.73 4.82
N ARG A 31 2.90 3.03 4.71
CA ARG A 31 4.25 3.51 4.37
C ARG A 31 5.29 3.07 5.40
N LEU A 32 5.00 3.20 6.70
CA LEU A 32 5.91 2.74 7.77
C LEU A 32 6.06 1.22 7.82
N TYR A 33 4.96 0.48 7.65
CA TYR A 33 4.98 -0.99 7.74
C TYR A 33 5.75 -1.64 6.58
N PHE A 34 5.65 -1.09 5.37
CA PHE A 34 6.35 -1.61 4.20
C PHE A 34 7.69 -0.92 3.91
N GLY A 35 8.08 0.10 4.68
CA GLY A 35 9.31 0.85 4.44
C GLY A 35 9.29 1.63 3.11
N LEU A 36 8.16 2.27 2.81
CA LEU A 36 8.02 3.10 1.61
C LEU A 36 8.66 4.49 1.83
N ASP A 37 8.94 5.20 0.75
CA ASP A 37 9.58 6.53 0.73
C ASP A 37 10.95 6.59 1.42
N GLY A 38 11.69 5.48 1.41
CA GLY A 38 13.02 5.41 2.03
C GLY A 38 12.98 5.25 3.55
N ASN A 39 11.82 4.92 4.12
CA ASN A 39 11.73 4.47 5.52
C ASN A 39 12.16 3.01 5.64
N GLU A 40 12.67 2.62 6.80
CA GLU A 40 12.79 1.21 7.14
C GLU A 40 11.41 0.63 7.50
N ALA A 41 11.20 -0.65 7.20
CA ALA A 41 9.97 -1.34 7.55
C ALA A 41 9.88 -1.51 9.07
N LEU A 42 8.80 -0.99 9.67
CA LEU A 42 8.56 -1.05 11.11
C LEU A 42 7.53 -2.12 11.47
N THR A 43 7.65 -2.65 12.68
CA THR A 43 6.67 -3.56 13.26
C THR A 43 5.39 -2.82 13.69
N LEU A 44 4.30 -3.57 13.87
CA LEU A 44 3.03 -2.98 14.35
C LEU A 44 3.14 -2.37 15.75
N GLU A 45 4.11 -2.83 16.54
CA GLU A 45 4.37 -2.34 17.90
C GLU A 45 5.09 -1.00 17.85
N GLU A 46 6.19 -0.90 17.09
CA GLU A 46 6.92 0.36 16.88
C GLU A 46 6.02 1.44 16.26
N ILE A 47 5.21 1.08 15.26
CA ILE A 47 4.23 2.00 14.68
C ILE A 47 3.18 2.42 15.72
N GLY A 48 2.77 1.49 16.58
CA GLY A 48 1.85 1.76 17.69
C GLY A 48 2.41 2.79 18.66
N ASP A 49 3.66 2.61 19.07
CA ASP A 49 4.36 3.53 19.97
C ASP A 49 4.52 4.92 19.33
N MET A 50 4.90 4.99 18.05
CA MET A 50 5.03 6.26 17.31
C MET A 50 3.70 7.01 17.15
N MET A 51 2.60 6.29 17.00
CA MET A 51 1.26 6.87 16.77
C MET A 51 0.42 6.97 18.05
N ASN A 52 0.97 6.56 19.20
CA ASN A 52 0.26 6.45 20.48
C ASN A 52 -1.03 5.62 20.38
N LEU A 53 -0.93 4.47 19.72
CA LEU A 53 -2.00 3.52 19.48
C LEU A 53 -1.58 2.11 19.90
N THR A 54 -2.53 1.29 20.32
CA THR A 54 -2.22 -0.11 20.61
C THR A 54 -1.86 -0.87 19.33
N ARG A 55 -1.01 -1.89 19.45
CA ARG A 55 -0.68 -2.82 18.36
C ARG A 55 -1.91 -3.36 17.63
N GLU A 56 -2.95 -3.71 18.38
CA GLU A 56 -4.21 -4.21 17.82
C GLU A 56 -4.93 -3.14 17.00
N ARG A 57 -4.89 -1.87 17.43
CA ARG A 57 -5.45 -0.77 16.65
C ARG A 57 -4.70 -0.55 15.34
N ILE A 58 -3.36 -0.64 15.35
CA ILE A 58 -2.56 -0.59 14.13
C ILE A 58 -2.89 -1.76 13.20
N ARG A 59 -3.04 -2.98 13.73
CA ARG A 59 -3.46 -4.16 12.94
C ARG A 59 -4.78 -3.92 12.22
N GLN A 60 -5.79 -3.41 12.93
CA GLN A 60 -7.11 -3.11 12.37
C GLN A 60 -7.04 -2.06 11.25
N LEU A 61 -6.30 -0.97 11.47
CA LEU A 61 -6.14 0.09 10.46
C LEU A 61 -5.39 -0.43 9.23
N LYS A 62 -4.36 -1.25 9.42
CA LYS A 62 -3.65 -1.93 8.34
C LYS A 62 -4.60 -2.82 7.52
N GLU A 63 -5.40 -3.65 8.18
CA GLU A 63 -6.34 -4.55 7.48
C GLU A 63 -7.40 -3.77 6.71
N ARG A 64 -7.90 -2.68 7.28
CA ARG A 64 -8.82 -1.77 6.59
C ARG A 64 -8.18 -1.15 5.35
N ALA A 65 -6.95 -0.68 5.46
CA ALA A 65 -6.19 -0.14 4.34
C ALA A 65 -5.97 -1.21 3.24
N LEU A 66 -5.50 -2.41 3.61
CA LEU A 66 -5.31 -3.52 2.69
C LEU A 66 -6.63 -3.95 2.02
N SER A 67 -7.75 -3.88 2.73
CA SER A 67 -9.07 -4.15 2.17
C SER A 67 -9.49 -3.09 1.15
N LYS A 68 -9.16 -1.81 1.37
CA LYS A 68 -9.39 -0.72 0.40
C LYS A 68 -8.51 -0.90 -0.85
N LEU A 69 -7.24 -1.25 -0.67
CA LEU A 69 -6.32 -1.55 -1.77
C LEU A 69 -6.76 -2.78 -2.60
N ARG A 70 -7.46 -3.74 -1.98
CA ARG A 70 -8.03 -4.92 -2.63
C ARG A 70 -9.41 -4.70 -3.26
N HIS A 71 -10.07 -3.56 -3.01
CA HIS A 71 -11.47 -3.40 -3.41
C HIS A 71 -11.61 -3.18 -4.93
N PRO A 72 -12.50 -3.93 -5.61
CA PRO A 72 -12.53 -3.98 -7.05
C PRO A 72 -13.19 -2.79 -7.77
N SER A 73 -13.52 -1.69 -7.09
CA SER A 73 -13.96 -0.45 -7.74
C SER A 73 -12.87 0.21 -8.60
N ARG A 74 -11.65 -0.37 -8.62
CA ARG A 74 -10.56 -0.08 -9.57
C ARG A 74 -9.99 -1.35 -10.24
N HIS A 75 -10.73 -2.46 -10.24
CA HIS A 75 -10.36 -3.75 -10.86
C HIS A 75 -10.54 -3.76 -12.39
N GLN A 76 -10.37 -2.62 -13.06
CA GLN A 76 -10.40 -2.56 -14.52
C GLN A 76 -8.99 -2.55 -15.12
N VAL A 77 -7.95 -2.21 -14.34
CA VAL A 77 -6.57 -2.14 -14.86
C VAL A 77 -5.86 -3.51 -14.79
N LEU A 78 -6.08 -4.30 -13.74
CA LEU A 78 -5.38 -5.58 -13.57
C LEU A 78 -5.97 -6.74 -14.39
N LYS A 79 -7.24 -6.66 -14.84
CA LYS A 79 -7.80 -7.72 -15.72
C LYS A 79 -7.34 -7.59 -17.17
N THR A 80 -7.04 -6.38 -17.65
CA THR A 80 -6.60 -6.17 -19.05
C THR A 80 -5.20 -6.72 -19.32
N LEU A 81 -4.36 -6.89 -18.29
CA LEU A 81 -3.02 -7.47 -18.43
C LEU A 81 -3.01 -9.01 -18.37
N ALA A 82 -4.06 -9.63 -17.82
CA ALA A 82 -4.14 -11.08 -17.62
C ALA A 82 -5.05 -11.81 -18.63
N SER A 83 -5.76 -11.09 -19.50
CA SER A 83 -6.64 -11.68 -20.53
C SER A 83 -6.26 -11.23 -21.94
N GLY A 84 -4.96 -11.22 -22.24
CA GLY A 84 -4.45 -11.23 -23.60
C GLY A 84 -4.23 -12.67 -24.08
N THR A 85 -5.33 -13.37 -24.35
CA THR A 85 -5.42 -14.57 -25.22
C THR A 85 -6.74 -14.53 -25.94
#